data_AF-M1W8C2-F1
#
_entry.id   AF-M1W8C2-F1
#
_cell.length_a   1.000
_cell.length_b   1.000
_cell.length_c   1.000
_cell.angle_alpha   90.00
_cell.angle_beta   90.00
_cell.angle_gamma   90.00
#
_symmetry.space_group_name_H-M   'P 1'
#
loop_
_entity.id
_entity.type
_entity.pdbx_description
1 polymer ?
#
loop_
_entity_poly.entity_id
_entity_poly.type
_entity_poly.pdbx_seq_one_letter_code
_entity_poly.pdbx_strand_id
1 'polypeptide(L)'
;MLALLLEASPSLKHLEYFDLPKDLLFPSNGKTWDRLTYFSLKLCDGKRLFGLRGDGPGRFPHSFLQNAAISLEHLDLMGIPAQWYDGAPLIPLLPSLKILRMSQNKGILDADPFRVFPLSIAFPNLEQLSIGPDIPYLNPAPLSRWREKRRDIWPHLKNDIFSIPDTLIPGFDDVQELNFQNLRFFSSTFFCLSPDGARTLLSNSMQTQRLTSFDIVFLKHTDAGRASLGDLSHLRSYEWARGAPSIQALGFYRFRFWCYPEDCDYHPLAEFVASFPNLRTLSIWSPYYGLPELARLVGMILRVTHLETIYMLFVNDEAFTQLRQAARNQGVRLVEISETRQWPVPLGA
;
A
#
# COMPACT_ATOMS: atom_id res chain seq x y z
N MET A 1 8.44 -15.32 -31.88
CA MET A 1 7.63 -14.27 -32.53
C MET A 1 7.66 -12.96 -31.74
N LEU A 2 7.35 -12.94 -30.45
CA LEU A 2 7.36 -11.70 -29.66
C LEU A 2 8.72 -11.00 -29.55
N ALA A 3 9.82 -11.74 -29.34
CA ALA A 3 11.16 -11.15 -29.31
C ALA A 3 11.46 -10.35 -30.59
N LEU A 4 11.06 -10.87 -31.76
CA LEU A 4 11.21 -10.20 -33.05
C LEU A 4 10.31 -8.96 -33.17
N LEU A 5 9.07 -9.02 -32.67
CA LEU A 5 8.17 -7.86 -32.63
C LEU A 5 8.73 -6.75 -31.76
N LEU A 6 9.27 -7.11 -30.59
CA LEU A 6 9.93 -6.18 -29.70
C LEU A 6 11.15 -5.58 -30.42
N GLU A 7 12.05 -6.40 -30.96
CA GLU A 7 13.22 -5.89 -31.70
C GLU A 7 12.88 -4.97 -32.88
N ALA A 8 11.73 -5.17 -33.53
CA ALA A 8 11.23 -4.34 -34.61
C ALA A 8 10.51 -3.06 -34.13
N SER A 9 10.35 -2.88 -32.82
CA SER A 9 9.56 -1.79 -32.21
C SER A 9 10.41 -0.83 -31.35
N PRO A 10 11.44 -0.17 -31.90
CA PRO A 10 12.31 0.73 -31.12
C PRO A 10 11.58 1.97 -30.56
N SER A 11 10.37 2.27 -31.05
CA SER A 11 9.54 3.39 -30.56
C SER A 11 8.53 2.99 -29.48
N LEU A 12 8.60 1.76 -28.98
CA LEU A 12 7.68 1.27 -27.95
C LEU A 12 7.82 2.09 -26.66
N LYS A 13 6.71 2.66 -26.20
CA LYS A 13 6.64 3.43 -24.94
C LYS A 13 6.00 2.67 -23.79
N HIS A 14 5.09 1.77 -24.11
CA HIS A 14 4.22 1.13 -23.14
C HIS A 14 4.10 -0.34 -23.50
N LEU A 15 4.37 -1.20 -22.52
CA LEU A 15 4.35 -2.64 -22.68
C LEU A 15 3.67 -3.29 -21.49
N GLU A 16 2.55 -3.97 -21.75
CA GLU A 16 1.81 -4.73 -20.75
C GLU A 16 1.68 -6.17 -21.18
N TYR A 17 1.98 -7.08 -20.24
CA TYR A 17 1.70 -8.48 -20.39
C TYR A 17 0.78 -8.98 -19.29
N PHE A 18 -0.29 -9.62 -19.73
CA PHE A 18 -1.15 -10.43 -18.90
C PHE A 18 -0.91 -11.88 -19.29
N ASP A 19 -0.50 -12.69 -18.31
CA ASP A 19 -0.25 -14.13 -18.45
C ASP A 19 0.88 -14.50 -19.43
N LEU A 20 2.12 -14.48 -18.92
CA LEU A 20 3.31 -14.71 -19.73
C LEU A 20 3.36 -16.17 -20.24
N PRO A 21 3.40 -16.41 -21.56
CA PRO A 21 3.58 -17.75 -22.09
C PRO A 21 4.90 -18.36 -21.60
N LYS A 22 4.92 -19.67 -21.35
CA LYS A 22 6.11 -20.39 -20.84
C LYS A 22 7.32 -20.29 -21.77
N ASP A 23 7.08 -20.16 -23.07
CA ASP A 23 8.11 -20.09 -24.10
C ASP A 23 8.48 -18.64 -24.45
N LEU A 24 7.92 -17.66 -23.72
CA LEU A 24 8.16 -16.26 -24.01
C LEU A 24 9.59 -15.87 -23.61
N LEU A 25 10.32 -15.33 -24.57
CA LEU A 25 11.66 -14.77 -24.40
C LEU A 25 11.62 -13.28 -24.65
N PHE A 26 12.15 -12.52 -23.70
CA PHE A 26 12.42 -11.09 -23.89
C PHE A 26 13.79 -10.89 -24.56
N PRO A 27 13.94 -9.86 -25.40
CA PRO A 27 15.23 -9.54 -26.00
C PRO A 27 16.28 -9.20 -24.92
N SER A 28 17.38 -9.95 -24.91
CA SER A 28 18.57 -9.72 -24.07
C SER A 28 19.79 -9.28 -24.88
N ASN A 29 19.59 -8.91 -26.14
CA ASN A 29 20.62 -8.61 -27.14
C ASN A 29 21.41 -7.30 -26.91
N GLY A 30 21.25 -6.65 -25.75
CA GLY A 30 21.91 -5.39 -25.40
C GLY A 30 21.40 -4.15 -26.15
N LYS A 31 20.37 -4.27 -27.01
CA LYS A 31 19.76 -3.09 -27.63
C LYS A 31 19.05 -2.26 -26.58
N THR A 32 19.39 -0.97 -26.53
CA THR A 32 18.78 -0.02 -25.60
C THR A 32 17.36 0.33 -26.03
N TRP A 33 16.46 0.37 -25.06
CA TRP A 33 15.06 0.74 -25.22
C TRP A 33 14.85 2.11 -24.60
N ASP A 34 15.27 3.16 -25.29
CA ASP A 34 15.32 4.54 -24.79
C ASP A 34 13.96 5.25 -24.68
N ARG A 35 12.90 4.62 -25.20
CA ARG A 35 11.53 5.16 -25.22
C ARG A 35 10.56 4.42 -24.32
N LEU A 36 10.93 3.26 -23.80
CA LEU A 36 10.04 2.44 -22.98
C LEU A 36 9.89 3.09 -21.60
N THR A 37 8.74 3.71 -21.34
CA THR A 37 8.45 4.42 -20.08
C THR A 37 7.58 3.61 -19.13
N TYR A 38 6.82 2.65 -19.64
CA TYR A 38 5.91 1.83 -18.84
C TYR A 38 6.07 0.35 -19.15
N PHE A 39 6.25 -0.45 -18.10
CA PHE A 39 6.24 -1.90 -18.15
C PHE A 39 5.35 -2.50 -17.07
N SER A 40 4.38 -3.34 -17.47
CA SER A 40 3.62 -4.17 -16.54
C SER A 40 3.71 -5.64 -16.88
N LEU A 41 3.90 -6.45 -15.84
CA LEU A 41 3.91 -7.90 -15.93
C LEU A 41 2.98 -8.49 -14.86
N LYS A 42 1.80 -8.95 -15.31
CA LYS A 42 0.75 -9.53 -14.47
C LYS A 42 0.59 -11.02 -14.80
N LEU A 43 0.65 -11.89 -13.79
CA LEU A 43 0.81 -13.34 -13.98
C LEU A 43 -0.26 -14.13 -13.24
N CYS A 44 -0.99 -14.99 -13.97
CA CYS A 44 -2.08 -15.78 -13.42
C CYS A 44 -1.60 -17.00 -12.61
N ASP A 45 -0.47 -17.61 -12.97
CA ASP A 45 0.08 -18.80 -12.28
C ASP A 45 1.43 -18.52 -11.61
N GLY A 46 1.39 -18.10 -10.34
CA GLY A 46 2.50 -17.56 -9.56
C GLY A 46 3.66 -18.51 -9.27
N LYS A 47 3.62 -19.77 -9.74
CA LYS A 47 4.59 -20.80 -9.31
C LYS A 47 5.93 -20.83 -10.08
N ARG A 48 6.07 -20.19 -11.24
CA ARG A 48 7.22 -20.48 -12.15
C ARG A 48 8.17 -19.32 -12.45
N LEU A 49 7.66 -18.09 -12.56
CA LEU A 49 8.48 -16.91 -12.88
C LEU A 49 9.32 -16.41 -11.71
N PHE A 50 8.83 -16.66 -10.49
CA PHE A 50 9.46 -16.28 -9.23
C PHE A 50 10.19 -17.45 -8.55
N GLY A 51 10.51 -18.53 -9.27
CA GLY A 51 11.28 -19.66 -8.73
C GLY A 51 12.66 -19.85 -9.38
N LEU A 52 12.80 -19.51 -10.66
CA LEU A 52 14.02 -19.73 -11.43
C LEU A 52 14.80 -18.43 -11.64
N ARG A 53 16.10 -18.46 -11.34
CA ARG A 53 17.01 -17.31 -11.39
C ARG A 53 17.47 -17.00 -12.82
N GLY A 54 17.64 -15.71 -13.15
CA GLY A 54 18.24 -15.22 -14.40
C GLY A 54 17.28 -15.16 -15.60
N ASP A 55 17.75 -14.56 -16.70
CA ASP A 55 16.98 -14.44 -17.95
C ASP A 55 16.77 -15.81 -18.62
N GLY A 56 15.62 -15.99 -19.28
CA GLY A 56 15.28 -17.21 -20.00
C GLY A 56 13.80 -17.29 -20.35
N PRO A 57 13.38 -18.33 -21.09
CA PRO A 57 11.99 -18.50 -21.47
C PRO A 57 11.10 -18.62 -20.23
N GLY A 58 10.07 -17.79 -20.15
CA GLY A 58 9.16 -17.81 -19.00
C GLY A 58 9.83 -17.40 -17.68
N ARG A 59 10.90 -16.60 -17.72
CA ARG A 59 11.61 -16.04 -16.54
C ARG A 59 11.47 -14.52 -16.44
N PHE A 60 11.84 -13.98 -15.28
CA PHE A 60 11.86 -12.53 -15.07
C PHE A 60 12.85 -11.86 -16.03
N PRO A 61 12.45 -10.83 -16.79
CA PRO A 61 13.26 -10.28 -17.87
C PRO A 61 14.22 -9.20 -17.39
N HIS A 62 15.22 -9.58 -16.59
CA HIS A 62 16.19 -8.67 -15.99
C HIS A 62 16.97 -7.87 -17.03
N SER A 63 17.61 -8.53 -18.01
CA SER A 63 18.42 -7.83 -19.01
C SER A 63 17.59 -6.90 -19.87
N PHE A 64 16.35 -7.28 -20.19
CA PHE A 64 15.43 -6.44 -20.95
C PHE A 64 15.08 -5.14 -20.20
N LEU A 65 14.76 -5.24 -18.90
CA LEU A 65 14.51 -4.06 -18.08
C LEU A 65 15.77 -3.20 -17.92
N GLN A 66 16.93 -3.82 -17.76
CA GLN A 66 18.21 -3.11 -17.69
C GLN A 66 18.49 -2.33 -18.98
N ASN A 67 18.08 -2.85 -20.14
CA ASN A 67 18.19 -2.15 -21.42
C ASN A 67 17.22 -0.95 -21.54
N ALA A 68 16.18 -0.88 -20.72
CA ALA A 68 15.25 0.24 -20.62
C ALA A 68 15.53 1.17 -19.42
N ALA A 69 16.66 0.97 -18.72
CA ALA A 69 16.97 1.61 -17.44
C ALA A 69 16.88 3.15 -17.45
N ILE A 70 17.25 3.77 -18.57
CA ILE A 70 17.30 5.23 -18.70
C ILE A 70 15.94 5.87 -18.98
N SER A 71 14.95 5.10 -19.42
CA SER A 71 13.65 5.63 -19.84
C SER A 71 12.48 5.09 -19.02
N LEU A 72 12.64 3.95 -18.36
CA LEU A 72 11.56 3.28 -17.66
C LEU A 72 11.16 4.06 -16.40
N GLU A 73 9.96 4.64 -16.41
CA GLU A 73 9.43 5.45 -15.32
C GLU A 73 8.42 4.69 -14.45
N HIS A 74 7.74 3.69 -15.03
CA HIS A 74 6.69 2.92 -14.37
C HIS A 74 6.92 1.42 -14.48
N LEU A 75 6.92 0.73 -13.33
CA LEU A 75 7.06 -0.71 -13.22
C LEU A 75 5.93 -1.28 -12.35
N ASP A 76 5.07 -2.11 -12.95
CA ASP A 76 3.95 -2.78 -12.26
C ASP A 76 4.08 -4.30 -12.35
N LEU A 77 4.37 -4.95 -11.23
CA LEU A 77 4.63 -6.38 -11.13
C LEU A 77 3.57 -7.08 -10.26
N MET A 78 2.98 -8.15 -10.78
CA MET A 78 2.21 -9.09 -9.97
C MET A 78 3.14 -10.12 -9.30
N GLY A 79 3.88 -9.66 -8.28
CA GLY A 79 4.73 -10.46 -7.40
C GLY A 79 6.09 -9.81 -7.21
N ILE A 80 6.94 -10.40 -6.36
CA ILE A 80 8.34 -10.01 -6.22
C ILE A 80 9.22 -11.02 -6.97
N PRO A 81 10.04 -10.59 -7.95
CA PRO A 81 11.08 -11.40 -8.58
C PRO A 81 11.90 -12.22 -7.57
N ALA A 82 11.99 -13.55 -7.71
CA ALA A 82 12.76 -14.42 -6.79
C ALA A 82 14.18 -13.90 -6.57
N GLN A 83 14.79 -13.51 -7.68
CA GLN A 83 16.16 -13.01 -7.72
C GLN A 83 16.33 -11.68 -6.96
N TRP A 84 15.27 -10.94 -6.64
CA TRP A 84 15.36 -9.72 -5.84
C TRP A 84 15.55 -10.01 -4.34
N TYR A 85 15.17 -11.19 -3.85
CA TYR A 85 15.40 -11.60 -2.45
C TYR A 85 16.90 -11.77 -2.14
N ASP A 86 17.70 -12.12 -3.14
CA ASP A 86 19.16 -12.23 -3.04
C ASP A 86 19.87 -10.85 -3.02
N GLY A 87 19.15 -9.76 -3.30
CA GLY A 87 19.68 -8.39 -3.34
C GLY A 87 20.42 -8.01 -4.63
N ALA A 88 21.06 -6.84 -4.64
CA ALA A 88 21.88 -6.39 -5.75
C ALA A 88 23.07 -7.35 -5.97
N PRO A 89 23.44 -7.70 -7.22
CA PRO A 89 23.10 -7.01 -8.48
C PRO A 89 21.88 -7.57 -9.23
N LEU A 90 21.07 -8.43 -8.62
CA LEU A 90 20.00 -9.15 -9.32
C LEU A 90 18.71 -8.35 -9.51
N ILE A 91 18.67 -7.13 -8.95
CA ILE A 91 17.66 -6.11 -9.19
C ILE A 91 18.16 -5.21 -10.33
N PRO A 92 17.40 -5.01 -11.41
CA PRO A 92 17.82 -4.11 -12.48
C PRO A 92 17.99 -2.69 -11.92
N LEU A 93 19.05 -2.00 -12.33
CA LEU A 93 19.27 -0.61 -11.94
C LEU A 93 18.43 0.28 -12.85
N LEU A 94 17.36 0.88 -12.31
CA LEU A 94 16.41 1.71 -13.04
C LEU A 94 16.40 3.13 -12.46
N PRO A 95 17.41 3.96 -12.79
CA PRO A 95 17.55 5.31 -12.22
C PRO A 95 16.40 6.25 -12.58
N SER A 96 15.69 6.02 -13.70
CA SER A 96 14.55 6.85 -14.11
C SER A 96 13.21 6.40 -13.51
N LEU A 97 13.19 5.33 -12.71
CA LEU A 97 11.96 4.76 -12.18
C LEU A 97 11.34 5.69 -11.13
N LYS A 98 10.11 6.14 -11.39
CA LYS A 98 9.31 6.99 -10.50
C LYS A 98 8.23 6.21 -9.76
N ILE A 99 7.67 5.17 -10.39
CA ILE A 99 6.55 4.41 -9.83
C ILE A 99 6.88 2.92 -9.85
N LEU A 100 6.86 2.31 -8.67
CA LEU A 100 6.99 0.86 -8.49
C LEU A 100 5.73 0.34 -7.81
N ARG A 101 5.06 -0.60 -8.47
CA ARG A 101 3.97 -1.39 -7.89
C ARG A 101 4.36 -2.86 -7.91
N MET A 102 4.21 -3.51 -6.76
CA MET A 102 4.41 -4.95 -6.58
C MET A 102 3.21 -5.49 -5.80
N SER A 103 2.43 -6.40 -6.37
CA SER A 103 1.28 -7.03 -5.70
C SER A 103 1.40 -8.55 -5.72
N GLN A 104 1.16 -9.25 -4.61
CA GLN A 104 1.32 -10.71 -4.60
C GLN A 104 0.24 -11.47 -5.42
N ASN A 105 0.60 -12.67 -5.87
CA ASN A 105 -0.33 -13.73 -6.24
C ASN A 105 -0.61 -14.59 -4.99
N LYS A 106 -1.89 -14.85 -4.69
CA LYS A 106 -2.45 -15.45 -3.44
C LYS A 106 -1.90 -16.82 -2.98
N GLY A 107 -0.80 -17.32 -3.54
CA GLY A 107 -0.33 -18.70 -3.38
C GLY A 107 1.06 -18.90 -2.80
N ILE A 108 1.79 -17.86 -2.37
CA ILE A 108 3.18 -17.99 -1.87
C ILE A 108 3.24 -17.50 -0.41
N LEU A 109 2.76 -18.32 0.52
CA LEU A 109 2.75 -18.01 1.95
C LEU A 109 4.08 -18.32 2.68
N ASP A 110 5.02 -19.01 2.02
CA ASP A 110 6.28 -19.50 2.63
C ASP A 110 7.55 -18.80 2.12
N ALA A 111 7.46 -17.59 1.55
CA ALA A 111 8.65 -16.91 1.04
C ALA A 111 9.44 -16.18 2.15
N ASP A 112 10.77 -16.17 2.01
CA ASP A 112 11.67 -15.44 2.89
C ASP A 112 11.28 -13.95 2.99
N PRO A 113 11.61 -13.27 4.11
CA PRO A 113 11.37 -11.84 4.22
C PRO A 113 12.06 -11.02 3.13
N PHE A 114 11.30 -10.17 2.44
CA PHE A 114 11.84 -9.30 1.39
C PHE A 114 12.56 -8.08 1.96
N ARG A 115 13.81 -7.86 1.54
CA ARG A 115 14.58 -6.67 1.93
C ARG A 115 14.28 -5.51 1.01
N VAL A 116 13.80 -4.40 1.55
CA VAL A 116 13.47 -3.19 0.77
C VAL A 116 14.71 -2.37 0.42
N PHE A 117 15.76 -2.43 1.24
CA PHE A 117 16.98 -1.63 1.05
C PHE A 117 17.59 -1.69 -0.36
N PRO A 118 17.74 -2.88 -0.97
CA PRO A 118 18.28 -2.98 -2.32
C PRO A 118 17.48 -2.19 -3.37
N LEU A 119 16.18 -1.96 -3.15
CA LEU A 119 15.36 -1.13 -4.03
C LEU A 119 15.75 0.34 -3.98
N SER A 120 16.20 0.85 -2.83
CA SER A 120 16.69 2.23 -2.73
C SER A 120 17.95 2.49 -3.54
N ILE A 121 18.79 1.46 -3.70
CA ILE A 121 19.98 1.51 -4.55
C ILE A 121 19.59 1.38 -6.02
N ALA A 122 18.67 0.47 -6.33
CA ALA A 122 18.26 0.19 -7.70
C ALA A 122 17.40 1.31 -8.31
N PHE A 123 16.57 1.97 -7.49
CA PHE A 123 15.53 2.92 -7.92
C PHE A 123 15.65 4.26 -7.16
N PRO A 124 16.76 5.00 -7.30
CA PRO A 124 17.05 6.17 -6.46
C PRO A 124 16.01 7.30 -6.56
N ASN A 125 15.33 7.44 -7.71
CA ASN A 125 14.37 8.52 -7.98
C ASN A 125 12.90 8.12 -7.76
N LEU A 126 12.65 7.06 -6.98
CA LEU A 126 11.30 6.56 -6.76
C LEU A 126 10.43 7.61 -6.06
N GLU A 127 9.29 7.92 -6.67
CA GLU A 127 8.29 8.87 -6.16
C GLU A 127 7.09 8.16 -5.52
N GLN A 128 6.74 6.97 -6.01
CA GLN A 128 5.63 6.18 -5.52
C GLN A 128 6.02 4.71 -5.39
N LEU A 129 5.84 4.16 -4.19
CA LEU A 129 6.02 2.74 -3.89
C LEU A 129 4.68 2.14 -3.49
N SER A 130 4.31 1.02 -4.10
CA SER A 130 3.17 0.20 -3.68
C SER A 130 3.59 -1.26 -3.58
N ILE A 131 3.45 -1.81 -2.38
CA ILE A 131 3.73 -3.20 -2.04
C ILE A 131 2.42 -3.77 -1.48
N GLY A 132 1.76 -4.65 -2.24
CA GLY A 132 0.37 -5.09 -2.03
C GLY A 132 0.20 -6.40 -1.22
N PRO A 133 -1.03 -6.70 -0.78
CA PRO A 133 -1.41 -7.08 0.59
C PRO A 133 -0.85 -8.36 1.19
N ASP A 134 -0.19 -9.19 0.38
CA ASP A 134 0.19 -10.54 0.77
C ASP A 134 1.70 -10.82 0.63
N ILE A 135 2.53 -9.79 0.39
CA ILE A 135 3.98 -9.98 0.29
C ILE A 135 4.57 -10.39 1.66
N PRO A 136 5.28 -11.53 1.76
CA PRO A 136 5.83 -12.01 3.01
C PRO A 136 6.87 -11.01 3.55
N TYR A 137 6.65 -10.59 4.80
CA TYR A 137 7.58 -9.94 5.73
C TYR A 137 8.62 -8.98 5.10
N LEU A 138 8.48 -7.67 5.29
CA LEU A 138 9.58 -6.76 4.97
C LEU A 138 10.67 -6.89 6.05
N ASN A 139 11.90 -7.22 5.65
CA ASN A 139 13.05 -7.24 6.56
C ASN A 139 13.88 -5.96 6.40
N PRO A 140 13.86 -5.04 7.39
CA PRO A 140 14.65 -3.81 7.34
C PRO A 140 16.14 -4.03 7.63
N ALA A 141 16.55 -5.23 8.06
CA ALA A 141 17.95 -5.53 8.37
C ALA A 141 18.83 -5.66 7.10
N PRO A 142 20.13 -5.28 7.17
CA PRO A 142 20.83 -4.76 8.35
C PRO A 142 20.81 -3.23 8.43
N LEU A 143 20.16 -2.71 9.49
CA LEU A 143 19.99 -1.28 9.83
C LEU A 143 21.31 -0.50 9.95
N SER A 144 22.44 -1.18 10.19
CA SER A 144 23.76 -0.55 10.29
C SER A 144 24.19 0.17 9.00
N ARG A 145 23.88 -0.39 7.82
CA ARG A 145 24.17 0.26 6.53
C ARG A 145 23.14 1.34 6.16
N TRP A 146 21.92 1.26 6.70
CA TRP A 146 20.89 2.28 6.49
C TRP A 146 21.23 3.59 7.18
N ARG A 147 21.75 3.53 8.41
CA ARG A 147 22.07 4.72 9.22
C ARG A 147 23.04 5.68 8.53
N GLU A 148 24.03 5.16 7.82
CA GLU A 148 25.06 5.98 7.13
C GLU A 148 24.52 6.66 5.86
N LYS A 149 23.61 6.02 5.11
CA LYS A 149 23.07 6.52 3.83
C LYS A 149 21.63 7.07 3.92
N ARG A 150 21.09 7.22 5.12
CA ARG A 150 19.69 7.56 5.41
C ARG A 150 19.13 8.78 4.69
N ARG A 151 19.95 9.81 4.43
CA ARG A 151 19.49 11.05 3.75
C ARG A 151 19.35 10.86 2.24
N ASP A 152 19.93 9.79 1.72
CA ASP A 152 20.02 9.49 0.30
C ASP A 152 19.03 8.38 -0.11
N ILE A 153 18.32 7.78 0.86
CA ILE A 153 17.29 6.76 0.61
C ILE A 153 16.02 7.47 0.11
N TRP A 154 15.75 7.33 -1.18
CA TRP A 154 14.58 7.87 -1.88
C TRP A 154 14.20 9.32 -1.48
N PRO A 155 15.06 10.30 -1.76
CA PRO A 155 14.79 11.71 -1.44
C PRO A 155 13.51 12.24 -2.09
N HIS A 156 13.05 11.58 -3.16
CA HIS A 156 11.89 11.97 -3.95
C HIS A 156 10.61 11.17 -3.62
N LEU A 157 10.63 10.25 -2.65
CA LEU A 157 9.46 9.44 -2.32
C LEU A 157 8.35 10.32 -1.76
N LYS A 158 7.25 10.41 -2.52
CA LYS A 158 6.06 11.20 -2.18
C LYS A 158 4.94 10.31 -1.66
N ASN A 159 4.80 9.08 -2.16
CA ASN A 159 3.73 8.17 -1.75
C ASN A 159 4.29 6.80 -1.39
N ASP A 160 3.77 6.22 -0.31
CA ASP A 160 4.11 4.86 0.09
C ASP A 160 2.84 4.08 0.48
N ILE A 161 2.61 2.96 -0.17
CA ILE A 161 1.51 2.04 0.10
C ILE A 161 2.11 0.71 0.50
N PHE A 162 2.10 0.41 1.80
CA PHE A 162 2.48 -0.90 2.33
C PHE A 162 1.22 -1.66 2.74
N SER A 163 0.83 -2.66 1.96
CA SER A 163 -0.11 -3.68 2.39
C SER A 163 0.70 -4.95 2.67
N ILE A 164 0.92 -5.26 3.95
CA ILE A 164 1.70 -6.43 4.42
C ILE A 164 0.73 -7.38 5.16
N PRO A 165 0.77 -8.69 4.92
CA PRO A 165 -0.18 -9.64 5.50
C PRO A 165 0.01 -9.85 7.01
N ASP A 166 -1.05 -10.40 7.60
CA ASP A 166 -1.40 -10.56 9.03
C ASP A 166 -0.41 -11.25 9.97
N THR A 167 0.71 -11.76 9.48
CA THR A 167 1.66 -12.48 10.29
C THR A 167 2.83 -11.57 10.61
N LEU A 168 2.75 -10.81 11.70
CA LEU A 168 3.98 -10.38 12.39
C LEU A 168 3.84 -10.51 13.89
N ILE A 169 4.94 -11.02 14.43
CA ILE A 169 5.33 -11.22 15.81
C ILE A 169 5.49 -9.83 16.48
N PRO A 170 5.18 -9.69 17.78
CA PRO A 170 5.49 -8.48 18.54
C PRO A 170 7.00 -8.20 18.51
N GLY A 171 7.40 -6.99 18.11
CA GLY A 171 8.81 -6.58 18.08
C GLY A 171 9.24 -5.67 16.93
N PHE A 172 8.31 -5.15 16.12
CA PHE A 172 8.59 -4.13 15.10
C PHE A 172 8.78 -2.74 15.75
N ASP A 173 9.66 -2.65 16.76
CA ASP A 173 9.98 -1.42 17.52
C ASP A 173 11.14 -0.61 16.89
N ASP A 174 11.79 -1.14 15.84
CA ASP A 174 12.86 -0.44 15.09
C ASP A 174 12.32 0.48 13.97
N VAL A 175 11.09 1.02 14.11
CA VAL A 175 10.51 2.02 13.17
C VAL A 175 11.08 3.42 13.44
N GLN A 176 11.84 3.61 14.52
CA GLN A 176 12.47 4.89 14.84
C GLN A 176 13.37 5.45 13.73
N GLU A 177 13.69 4.63 12.71
CA GLU A 177 14.69 4.93 11.68
C GLU A 177 14.11 5.27 10.29
N LEU A 178 12.79 5.14 10.09
CA LEU A 178 12.10 5.51 8.84
C LEU A 178 11.53 6.93 8.95
N ASN A 179 12.23 7.94 8.42
CA ASN A 179 11.73 9.32 8.34
C ASN A 179 11.71 9.77 6.88
N PHE A 180 10.53 9.72 6.26
CA PHE A 180 10.31 10.18 4.90
C PHE A 180 9.98 11.68 4.89
N GLN A 181 10.79 12.48 4.18
CA GLN A 181 10.67 13.94 4.18
C GLN A 181 9.49 14.48 3.33
N ASN A 182 8.98 13.67 2.41
CA ASN A 182 8.02 14.11 1.39
C ASN A 182 6.75 13.25 1.35
N LEU A 183 6.51 12.43 2.38
CA LEU A 183 5.38 11.50 2.42
C LEU A 183 4.04 12.25 2.45
N ARG A 184 3.22 12.04 1.41
CA ARG A 184 1.86 12.57 1.28
C ARG A 184 0.80 11.53 1.64
N PHE A 185 1.11 10.27 1.35
CA PHE A 185 0.17 9.16 1.48
C PHE A 185 0.86 7.98 2.14
N PHE A 186 0.27 7.48 3.23
CA PHE A 186 0.57 6.18 3.81
C PHE A 186 -0.70 5.32 3.74
N SER A 187 -0.61 4.06 3.32
CA SER A 187 -1.78 3.16 3.38
C SER A 187 -1.36 1.75 3.66
N SER A 188 -2.17 1.11 4.50
CA SER A 188 -2.06 -0.26 4.93
C SER A 188 -3.44 -0.76 5.34
N THR A 189 -3.81 -1.96 4.87
CA THR A 189 -5.06 -2.62 5.26
C THR A 189 -4.86 -3.75 6.27
N PHE A 190 -3.63 -4.23 6.43
CA PHE A 190 -3.30 -5.43 7.22
C PHE A 190 -2.09 -5.23 8.15
N PHE A 191 -1.16 -4.34 7.82
CA PHE A 191 0.00 -4.03 8.64
C PHE A 191 -0.37 -3.06 9.77
N CYS A 192 -0.37 -3.57 11.01
CA CYS A 192 -0.49 -2.76 12.21
C CYS A 192 0.86 -2.15 12.56
N LEU A 193 1.05 -0.88 12.23
CA LEU A 193 2.18 -0.11 12.70
C LEU A 193 1.97 0.21 14.19
N SER A 194 3.02 0.09 15.01
CA SER A 194 2.92 0.55 16.41
C SER A 194 2.61 2.05 16.41
N PRO A 195 1.81 2.55 17.35
CA PRO A 195 1.47 3.98 17.38
C PRO A 195 2.67 4.91 17.47
N ASP A 196 3.71 4.52 18.21
CA ASP A 196 4.96 5.26 18.31
C ASP A 196 5.77 5.19 17.01
N GLY A 197 5.76 4.04 16.32
CA GLY A 197 6.31 3.89 14.99
C GLY A 197 5.60 4.77 13.96
N ALA A 198 4.27 4.79 13.99
CA ALA A 198 3.44 5.65 13.15
C ALA A 198 3.71 7.13 13.40
N ARG A 199 3.77 7.53 14.67
CA ARG A 199 4.12 8.89 15.05
C ARG A 199 5.49 9.28 14.52
N THR A 200 6.49 8.41 14.67
CA THR A 200 7.85 8.69 14.18
C THR A 200 7.87 8.82 12.66
N LEU A 201 7.30 7.85 11.96
CA LEU A 201 7.21 7.79 10.50
C LEU A 201 6.53 9.02 9.89
N LEU A 202 5.42 9.44 10.49
CA LEU A 202 4.54 10.46 9.94
C LEU A 202 4.84 11.87 10.48
N SER A 203 5.60 11.99 11.57
CA SER A 203 5.83 13.26 12.30
C SER A 203 6.27 14.42 11.42
N ASN A 204 7.28 14.22 10.58
CA ASN A 204 7.83 15.27 9.72
C ASN A 204 6.82 15.72 8.67
N SER A 205 6.16 14.77 8.01
CA SER A 205 5.16 15.07 6.97
C SER A 205 3.89 15.69 7.55
N MET A 206 3.57 15.39 8.82
CA MET A 206 2.50 16.04 9.58
C MET A 206 2.87 17.47 9.98
N GLN A 207 4.08 17.69 10.52
CA GLN A 207 4.59 19.02 10.90
C GLN A 207 4.70 19.95 9.69
N THR A 208 5.09 19.41 8.53
CA THR A 208 5.19 20.16 7.27
C THR A 208 3.85 20.25 6.51
N GLN A 209 2.76 19.71 7.07
CA GLN A 209 1.42 19.70 6.46
C GLN A 209 1.37 19.06 5.06
N ARG A 210 2.33 18.19 4.75
CA ARG A 210 2.41 17.47 3.47
C ARG A 210 1.63 16.16 3.49
N LEU A 211 1.47 15.55 4.65
CA LEU A 211 0.69 14.33 4.78
C LEU A 211 -0.78 14.66 4.57
N THR A 212 -1.36 14.09 3.52
CA THR A 212 -2.78 14.23 3.17
C THR A 212 -3.59 13.01 3.57
N SER A 213 -2.96 11.88 3.82
CA SER A 213 -3.66 10.68 4.27
C SER A 213 -2.77 9.65 4.94
N PHE A 214 -3.35 8.92 5.88
CA PHE A 214 -2.76 7.72 6.46
C PHE A 214 -3.84 6.74 6.90
N ASP A 215 -3.47 5.47 7.03
CA ASP A 215 -4.37 4.43 7.51
C ASP A 215 -3.90 3.89 8.88
N ILE A 216 -4.86 3.54 9.74
CA ILE A 216 -4.65 2.90 11.04
C ILE A 216 -5.19 1.47 10.95
N VAL A 217 -4.34 0.50 11.24
CA VAL A 217 -4.70 -0.92 11.30
C VAL A 217 -4.54 -1.41 12.72
N PHE A 218 -5.55 -2.10 13.23
CA PHE A 218 -5.57 -2.61 14.60
C PHE A 218 -5.07 -4.06 14.66
N LEU A 219 -4.48 -4.45 15.79
CA LEU A 219 -3.96 -5.80 15.99
C LEU A 219 -5.10 -6.84 16.03
N LYS A 220 -4.77 -8.06 15.60
CA LYS A 220 -5.68 -9.20 15.63
C LYS A 220 -6.07 -9.53 17.07
N HIS A 221 -7.37 -9.56 17.35
CA HIS A 221 -7.92 -10.15 18.57
C HIS A 221 -7.71 -11.66 18.53
N THR A 222 -6.80 -12.20 19.35
CA THR A 222 -6.60 -13.66 19.50
C THR A 222 -7.69 -14.31 20.35
N ASP A 223 -8.39 -13.52 21.16
CA ASP A 223 -9.39 -14.03 22.09
C ASP A 223 -10.81 -13.83 21.59
N ALA A 224 -11.58 -14.90 21.68
CA ALA A 224 -12.94 -15.04 21.20
C ALA A 224 -13.85 -13.86 21.58
N GLY A 225 -14.12 -12.99 20.60
CA GLY A 225 -15.34 -12.17 20.52
C GLY A 225 -15.54 -11.08 21.57
N ARG A 226 -14.64 -10.89 22.53
CA ARG A 226 -14.71 -9.74 23.44
C ARG A 226 -14.00 -8.55 22.82
N ALA A 227 -14.74 -7.47 22.59
CA ALA A 227 -14.13 -6.17 22.30
C ALA A 227 -13.10 -5.89 23.42
N SER A 228 -11.87 -5.55 23.05
CA SER A 228 -10.81 -5.34 24.04
C SER A 228 -10.71 -3.85 24.38
N LEU A 229 -10.34 -3.53 25.61
CA LEU A 229 -9.90 -2.17 25.97
C LEU A 229 -8.68 -1.74 25.11
N GLY A 230 -8.02 -2.71 24.47
CA GLY A 230 -6.84 -2.54 23.63
C GLY A 230 -7.09 -1.65 22.42
N ASP A 231 -8.18 -1.82 21.68
CA ASP A 231 -8.44 -1.01 20.49
C ASP A 231 -8.74 0.45 20.84
N LEU A 232 -9.45 0.70 21.95
CA LEU A 232 -9.64 2.06 22.44
C LEU A 232 -8.31 2.71 22.85
N SER A 233 -7.46 1.95 23.54
CA SER A 233 -6.13 2.42 23.95
C SER A 233 -5.23 2.67 22.75
N HIS A 234 -5.32 1.81 21.72
CA HIS A 234 -4.62 1.96 20.46
C HIS A 234 -5.11 3.21 19.72
N LEU A 235 -6.42 3.45 19.59
CA LEU A 235 -6.93 4.68 18.97
C LEU A 235 -6.45 5.93 19.74
N ARG A 236 -6.47 5.89 21.08
CA ARG A 236 -5.98 7.01 21.92
C ARG A 236 -4.48 7.29 21.77
N SER A 237 -3.69 6.31 21.36
CA SER A 237 -2.27 6.56 21.08
C SER A 237 -2.04 7.32 19.76
N TYR A 238 -3.09 7.52 18.93
CA TYR A 238 -3.08 8.40 17.76
C TYR A 238 -3.63 9.81 18.06
N GLU A 239 -3.86 10.18 19.32
CA GLU A 239 -4.36 11.52 19.69
C GLU A 239 -3.47 12.66 19.17
N TRP A 240 -2.17 12.40 18.97
CA TRP A 240 -1.23 13.36 18.38
C TRP A 240 -1.59 13.79 16.94
N ALA A 241 -2.43 13.02 16.23
CA ALA A 241 -2.84 13.33 14.86
C ALA A 241 -4.13 14.16 14.77
N ARG A 242 -4.91 14.25 15.86
CA ARG A 242 -6.20 14.98 15.87
C ARG A 242 -6.02 16.44 15.46
N GLY A 243 -7.03 16.98 14.79
CA GLY A 243 -7.04 18.38 14.37
C GLY A 243 -6.13 18.71 13.19
N ALA A 244 -5.40 17.74 12.63
CA ALA A 244 -4.48 17.99 11.54
C ALA A 244 -5.22 18.46 10.27
N PRO A 245 -5.00 19.70 9.80
CA PRO A 245 -5.78 20.28 8.72
C PRO A 245 -5.34 19.76 7.34
N SER A 246 -4.16 19.17 7.21
CA SER A 246 -3.68 18.62 5.94
C SER A 246 -4.34 17.29 5.60
N ILE A 247 -4.90 16.58 6.58
CA ILE A 247 -5.47 15.25 6.40
C ILE A 247 -6.84 15.35 5.70
N GLN A 248 -6.91 14.71 4.54
CA GLN A 248 -8.08 14.65 3.66
C GLN A 248 -8.64 13.23 3.53
N ALA A 249 -7.82 12.20 3.78
CA ALA A 249 -8.28 10.81 3.79
C ALA A 249 -7.71 9.99 4.95
N LEU A 250 -8.55 9.10 5.51
CA LEU A 250 -8.16 8.15 6.56
C LEU A 250 -8.66 6.75 6.26
N GLY A 251 -7.90 5.75 6.66
CA GLY A 251 -8.30 4.34 6.65
C GLY A 251 -8.34 3.75 8.06
N PHE A 252 -9.35 2.94 8.37
CA PHE A 252 -9.44 2.17 9.61
C PHE A 252 -9.72 0.72 9.31
N TYR A 253 -8.84 -0.15 9.77
CA TYR A 253 -8.88 -1.57 9.44
C TYR A 253 -8.79 -2.45 10.68
N ARG A 254 -9.57 -3.52 10.72
CA ARG A 254 -9.48 -4.59 11.74
C ARG A 254 -9.77 -4.16 13.19
N PHE A 255 -10.50 -3.08 13.39
CA PHE A 255 -10.85 -2.60 14.73
C PHE A 255 -12.10 -3.30 15.28
N ARG A 256 -12.25 -3.32 16.61
CA ARG A 256 -13.47 -3.69 17.34
C ARG A 256 -13.61 -2.80 18.58
N PHE A 257 -14.42 -1.76 18.48
CA PHE A 257 -14.81 -0.95 19.62
C PHE A 257 -16.06 -1.54 20.28
N TRP A 258 -16.19 -1.38 21.60
CA TRP A 258 -17.38 -1.83 22.31
C TRP A 258 -18.62 -1.13 21.76
N CYS A 259 -19.68 -1.91 21.52
CA CYS A 259 -21.02 -1.34 21.40
C CYS A 259 -21.35 -0.64 22.70
N TYR A 260 -21.42 0.68 22.66
CA TYR A 260 -22.21 1.41 23.63
C TYR A 260 -23.70 1.01 23.46
N PRO A 261 -24.52 1.10 24.51
CA PRO A 261 -25.96 0.84 24.41
C PRO A 261 -26.58 1.62 23.24
N GLU A 262 -27.69 1.12 22.68
CA GLU A 262 -28.31 1.62 21.45
C GLU A 262 -28.59 3.14 21.45
N ASP A 263 -28.73 3.73 22.63
CA ASP A 263 -28.99 5.15 22.86
C ASP A 263 -27.72 6.02 22.97
N CYS A 264 -26.52 5.46 22.78
CA CYS A 264 -25.30 6.22 22.93
C CYS A 264 -24.95 6.96 21.64
N ASP A 265 -25.18 8.28 21.64
CA ASP A 265 -24.77 9.20 20.57
C ASP A 265 -23.24 9.32 20.43
N TYR A 266 -22.48 8.67 21.30
CA TYR A 266 -21.03 8.79 21.38
C TYR A 266 -20.33 7.50 20.95
N HIS A 267 -19.45 7.61 19.95
CA HIS A 267 -18.55 6.52 19.57
C HIS A 267 -17.12 7.06 19.42
N PRO A 268 -16.12 6.45 20.08
CA PRO A 268 -14.75 6.98 20.13
C PRO A 268 -14.12 7.11 18.74
N LEU A 269 -14.39 6.16 17.84
CA LEU A 269 -13.95 6.27 16.45
C LEU A 269 -14.63 7.45 15.73
N ALA A 270 -15.93 7.68 15.93
CA ALA A 270 -16.63 8.75 15.26
C ALA A 270 -16.13 10.12 15.73
N GLU A 271 -15.86 10.28 17.02
CA GLU A 271 -15.26 11.49 17.58
C GLU A 271 -13.82 11.72 17.07
N PHE A 272 -13.02 10.66 17.02
CA PHE A 272 -11.66 10.75 16.47
C PHE A 272 -11.69 11.21 15.00
N VAL A 273 -12.56 10.61 14.18
CA VAL A 273 -12.72 10.98 12.77
C VAL A 273 -13.25 12.41 12.62
N ALA A 274 -14.19 12.84 13.46
CA ALA A 274 -14.73 14.20 13.48
C ALA A 274 -13.68 15.27 13.81
N SER A 275 -12.57 14.89 14.45
CA SER A 275 -11.51 15.84 14.80
C SER A 275 -10.72 16.38 13.60
N PHE A 276 -10.88 15.81 12.40
CA PHE A 276 -10.14 16.21 11.20
C PHE A 276 -10.99 17.16 10.34
N PRO A 277 -10.66 18.48 10.32
CA PRO A 277 -11.56 19.49 9.74
C PRO A 277 -11.71 19.41 8.22
N ASN A 278 -10.74 18.82 7.51
CA ASN A 278 -10.71 18.73 6.05
C ASN A 278 -10.86 17.28 5.55
N LEU A 279 -11.31 16.36 6.40
CA LEU A 279 -11.48 14.96 6.04
C LEU A 279 -12.65 14.79 5.07
N ARG A 280 -12.35 14.26 3.89
CA ARG A 280 -13.32 14.03 2.80
C ARG A 280 -13.50 12.56 2.47
N THR A 281 -12.46 11.75 2.68
CA THR A 281 -12.45 10.34 2.30
C THR A 281 -12.20 9.46 3.52
N LEU A 282 -13.06 8.46 3.72
CA LEU A 282 -12.87 7.43 4.74
C LEU A 282 -12.81 6.05 4.08
N SER A 283 -11.88 5.22 4.50
CA SER A 283 -11.88 3.79 4.18
C SER A 283 -12.09 3.01 5.48
N ILE A 284 -13.08 2.13 5.53
CA ILE A 284 -13.44 1.44 6.75
C ILE A 284 -13.76 -0.03 6.47
N TRP A 285 -13.06 -0.91 7.18
CA TRP A 285 -13.33 -2.35 7.13
C TRP A 285 -12.91 -3.03 8.42
N SER A 286 -13.76 -3.90 8.95
CA SER A 286 -13.37 -4.79 10.03
C SER A 286 -14.07 -6.13 9.91
N PRO A 287 -13.34 -7.25 9.98
CA PRO A 287 -13.93 -8.58 10.01
C PRO A 287 -14.59 -8.90 11.37
N TYR A 288 -14.43 -8.02 12.37
CA TYR A 288 -14.87 -8.25 13.73
C TYR A 288 -16.23 -7.61 14.06
N TYR A 289 -16.84 -6.90 13.11
CA TYR A 289 -18.18 -6.33 13.27
C TYR A 289 -19.23 -7.17 12.54
N GLY A 290 -20.41 -7.31 13.13
CA GLY A 290 -21.59 -7.70 12.37
C GLY A 290 -21.96 -6.60 11.35
N LEU A 291 -22.54 -6.97 10.21
CA LEU A 291 -22.91 -6.00 9.17
C LEU A 291 -23.83 -4.86 9.70
N PRO A 292 -24.88 -5.14 10.50
CA PRO A 292 -25.73 -4.08 11.04
C PRO A 292 -24.98 -3.17 12.02
N GLU A 293 -24.08 -3.74 12.81
CA GLU A 293 -23.27 -3.02 13.80
C GLU A 293 -22.29 -2.05 13.11
N LEU A 294 -21.62 -2.51 12.05
CA LEU A 294 -20.75 -1.67 11.23
C LEU A 294 -21.54 -0.57 10.52
N ALA A 295 -22.71 -0.89 9.97
CA ALA A 295 -23.57 0.09 9.30
C ALA A 295 -24.01 1.20 10.27
N ARG A 296 -24.35 0.85 11.51
CA ARG A 296 -24.69 1.82 12.57
C ARG A 296 -23.51 2.74 12.87
N LEU A 297 -22.31 2.20 13.05
CA LEU A 297 -21.09 2.98 13.27
C LEU A 297 -20.83 3.97 12.12
N VAL A 298 -20.93 3.53 10.86
CA VAL A 298 -20.77 4.43 9.71
C VAL A 298 -21.87 5.51 9.72
N GLY A 299 -23.10 5.16 10.10
CA GLY A 299 -24.18 6.11 10.31
C GLY A 299 -23.85 7.17 11.37
N MET A 300 -23.21 6.79 12.48
CA MET A 300 -22.75 7.75 13.50
C MET A 300 -21.66 8.67 12.95
N ILE A 301 -20.70 8.12 12.20
CA ILE A 301 -19.62 8.90 11.56
C ILE A 301 -20.21 9.94 10.59
N LEU A 302 -21.16 9.53 9.75
CA LEU A 302 -21.85 10.43 8.81
C LEU A 302 -22.50 11.63 9.52
N ARG A 303 -23.08 11.43 10.71
CA ARG A 303 -23.73 12.51 11.47
C ARG A 303 -22.76 13.57 12.01
N VAL A 304 -21.49 13.21 12.21
CA VAL A 304 -20.49 14.07 12.86
C VAL A 304 -19.35 14.49 11.93
N THR A 305 -19.48 14.22 10.63
CA THR A 305 -18.45 14.53 9.62
C THR A 305 -19.05 15.11 8.35
N HIS A 306 -18.18 15.65 7.48
CA HIS A 306 -18.55 16.17 6.15
C HIS A 306 -17.86 15.37 5.05
N LEU A 307 -17.92 14.05 5.14
CA LEU A 307 -17.28 13.15 4.18
C LEU A 307 -17.92 13.28 2.79
N GLU A 308 -17.10 13.22 1.75
CA GLU A 308 -17.54 13.14 0.35
C GLU A 308 -17.63 11.67 -0.10
N THR A 309 -16.71 10.81 0.38
CA THR A 309 -16.59 9.42 -0.05
C THR A 309 -16.27 8.47 1.11
N ILE A 310 -16.93 7.30 1.14
CA ILE A 310 -16.61 6.21 2.07
C ILE A 310 -16.37 4.92 1.27
N TYR A 311 -15.17 4.36 1.40
CA TYR A 311 -14.81 3.05 0.87
C TYR A 311 -15.09 1.97 1.92
N MET A 312 -15.92 1.00 1.58
CA MET A 312 -16.26 -0.13 2.46
C MET A 312 -16.62 -1.38 1.64
N LEU A 313 -16.64 -2.56 2.25
CA LEU A 313 -17.17 -3.74 1.58
C LEU A 313 -18.69 -3.64 1.45
N PHE A 314 -19.21 -3.83 0.24
CA PHE A 314 -20.65 -3.97 0.04
C PHE A 314 -21.08 -5.40 0.27
N VAL A 315 -22.10 -5.55 1.11
CA VAL A 315 -22.87 -6.78 1.21
C VAL A 315 -24.33 -6.44 0.93
N ASN A 316 -25.03 -7.34 0.25
CA ASN A 316 -26.47 -7.21 0.04
C ASN A 316 -27.19 -7.49 1.37
N ASP A 317 -27.26 -6.46 2.21
CA ASP A 317 -27.85 -6.47 3.53
C ASP A 317 -28.80 -5.27 3.70
N GLU A 318 -29.87 -5.43 4.49
CA GLU A 318 -30.89 -4.40 4.70
C GLU A 318 -30.32 -3.16 5.40
N ALA A 319 -29.45 -3.34 6.41
CA ALA A 319 -28.82 -2.23 7.13
C ALA A 319 -27.92 -1.41 6.19
N PHE A 320 -27.25 -2.06 5.24
CA PHE A 320 -26.47 -1.39 4.20
C PHE A 320 -27.33 -0.66 3.17
N THR A 321 -28.54 -1.14 2.91
CA THR A 321 -29.50 -0.44 2.05
C THR A 321 -29.94 0.87 2.71
N GLN A 322 -30.25 0.84 4.01
CA GLN A 322 -30.57 2.04 4.78
C GLN A 322 -29.37 3.00 4.86
N LEU A 323 -28.16 2.48 5.10
CA LEU A 323 -26.94 3.28 5.13
C LEU A 323 -26.67 3.98 3.79
N ARG A 324 -26.84 3.29 2.66
CA ARG A 324 -26.72 3.90 1.32
C ARG A 324 -27.69 5.06 1.14
N GLN A 325 -28.93 4.91 1.61
CA GLN A 325 -29.90 5.99 1.54
C GLN A 325 -29.50 7.17 2.42
N ALA A 326 -29.06 6.92 3.66
CA ALA A 326 -28.59 7.95 4.56
C ALA A 326 -27.37 8.72 4.00
N ALA A 327 -26.39 8.00 3.44
CA ALA A 327 -25.23 8.58 2.79
C ALA A 327 -25.63 9.46 1.59
N ARG A 328 -26.52 8.97 0.72
CA ARG A 328 -27.04 9.73 -0.43
C ARG A 328 -27.75 11.02 -0.01
N ASN A 329 -28.56 10.97 1.06
CA ASN A 329 -29.25 12.14 1.58
C ASN A 329 -28.28 13.23 2.07
N GLN A 330 -27.05 12.86 2.44
CA GLN A 330 -25.99 13.77 2.85
C GLN A 330 -24.98 14.07 1.71
N GLY A 331 -25.24 13.61 0.48
CA GLY A 331 -24.32 13.80 -0.65
C GLY A 331 -23.06 12.93 -0.62
N VAL A 332 -22.99 11.94 0.27
CA VAL A 332 -21.82 11.07 0.45
C VAL A 332 -21.90 9.86 -0.49
N ARG A 333 -20.79 9.58 -1.18
CA ARG A 333 -20.64 8.42 -2.07
C ARG A 333 -20.10 7.22 -1.29
N LEU A 334 -20.87 6.15 -1.20
CA LEU A 334 -20.34 4.85 -0.77
C LEU A 334 -19.72 4.15 -1.98
N VAL A 335 -18.51 3.61 -1.84
CA VAL A 335 -17.73 2.95 -2.89
C VAL A 335 -17.22 1.60 -2.37
N GLU A 336 -17.13 0.60 -3.24
CA GLU A 336 -16.66 -0.73 -2.83
C GLU A 336 -15.15 -0.67 -2.61
N ILE A 337 -14.65 -1.17 -1.48
CA ILE A 337 -13.22 -1.10 -1.17
C ILE A 337 -12.34 -1.94 -2.12
N SER A 338 -12.94 -2.86 -2.88
CA SER A 338 -12.30 -3.58 -3.98
C SER A 338 -11.96 -2.67 -5.17
N GLU A 339 -12.68 -1.55 -5.31
CA GLU A 339 -12.32 -0.46 -6.20
C GLU A 339 -11.21 0.35 -5.52
N THR A 340 -9.96 0.04 -5.85
CA THR A 340 -8.77 0.69 -5.27
C THR A 340 -8.87 2.21 -5.37
N ARG A 341 -8.43 2.92 -4.31
CA ARG A 341 -8.13 4.37 -4.38
C ARG A 341 -7.31 4.65 -5.66
N GLN A 342 -7.60 5.74 -6.37
CA GLN A 342 -6.95 6.05 -7.66
C GLN A 342 -5.43 5.88 -7.56
N TRP A 343 -4.87 4.99 -8.40
CA TRP A 343 -3.45 4.72 -8.51
C TRP A 343 -2.99 4.86 -9.98
N PRO A 344 -1.82 5.44 -10.26
CA PRO A 344 -0.94 6.15 -9.34
C PRO A 344 -1.63 7.38 -8.74
N VAL A 345 -1.29 7.73 -7.50
CA VAL A 345 -1.89 8.91 -6.85
C VAL A 345 -1.43 10.15 -7.62
N PRO A 346 -2.34 11.01 -8.09
CA PRO A 346 -1.96 12.24 -8.78
C PRO A 346 -1.09 13.11 -7.88
N LEU A 347 0.16 13.34 -8.28
CA LEU A 347 1.11 14.18 -7.55
C LEU A 347 0.86 15.65 -7.89
N GLY A 348 -0.34 16.16 -7.57
CA GLY A 348 -0.81 17.50 -7.94
C GLY A 348 0.32 18.52 -8.10
N ALA A 349 0.34 19.18 -9.27
CA ALA A 349 1.43 20.02 -9.80
C ALA A 349 1.90 21.10 -8.82
#